data_AF-A0A7D3XQW6-F1
#
_entry.id   AF-A0A7D3XQW6-F1
#
_cell.length_a   1.000
_cell.length_b   1.000
_cell.length_c   1.000
_cell.angle_alpha   90.00
_cell.angle_beta   90.00
_cell.angle_gamma   90.00
#
_symmetry.space_group_name_H-M   'P 1'
#
loop_
_entity.id
_entity.type
_entity.pdbx_description
1 polymer ?
#
loop_
_entity_poly.entity_id
_entity_poly.type
_entity_poly.pdbx_seq_one_letter_code
_entity_poly.pdbx_strand_id
1 'polypeptide(L)'
;MNKDRKKTRRQSSHKWTDDGFVDLMEEIYKESEAKGEFRNLPGKGKPIPKRALEGDLPHHILHNANCLPPWLQLQHEIRDEIEEVVQLLEKQADRKRILGNIDAINQKIRQYNQQCPGSFMQKGPISVENVQEQYKKWV
;
A
#
# COMPACT_ATOMS: atom_id res chain seq x y z
N MET A 1 6.89 -24.10 31.75
CA MET A 1 5.78 -23.43 31.05
C MET A 1 5.82 -21.94 31.39
N ASN A 2 6.43 -21.11 30.56
CA ASN A 2 6.17 -19.67 30.60
C ASN A 2 6.45 -19.03 29.24
N LYS A 3 5.47 -18.31 28.71
CA LYS A 3 5.45 -17.74 27.36
C LYS A 3 5.89 -16.28 27.42
N ASP A 4 7.14 -16.00 27.04
CA ASP A 4 7.61 -14.64 26.80
C ASP A 4 6.99 -14.07 25.52
N ARG A 5 5.96 -13.22 25.65
CA ARG A 5 5.50 -12.33 24.59
C ARG A 5 5.96 -10.91 24.91
N LYS A 6 7.09 -10.49 24.32
CA LYS A 6 7.52 -9.09 24.33
C LYS A 6 6.53 -8.26 23.49
N LYS A 7 5.60 -7.56 24.15
CA LYS A 7 4.82 -6.48 23.54
C LYS A 7 5.78 -5.31 23.27
N THR A 8 6.03 -5.02 22.01
CA THR A 8 6.68 -3.79 21.54
C THR A 8 5.84 -2.59 21.96
N ARG A 9 6.23 -1.95 23.06
CA ARG A 9 5.66 -0.70 23.56
C ARG A 9 6.06 0.43 22.61
N ARG A 10 5.10 0.96 21.83
CA ARG A 10 5.27 2.19 21.06
C ARG A 10 5.72 3.26 22.05
N GLN A 11 6.95 3.75 21.94
CA GLN A 11 7.40 4.88 22.73
C GLN A 11 6.66 6.11 22.20
N SER A 12 5.68 6.64 22.93
CA SER A 12 5.19 7.98 22.61
C SER A 12 6.26 9.00 23.00
N SER A 13 6.55 9.94 22.12
CA SER A 13 7.43 11.09 22.33
C SER A 13 6.79 12.14 23.26
N HIS A 14 6.17 11.71 24.35
CA HIS A 14 5.29 12.55 25.17
C HIS A 14 6.03 12.96 26.44
N LYS A 15 6.22 14.27 26.63
CA LYS A 15 6.80 14.86 27.84
C LYS A 15 5.67 15.52 28.64
N TRP A 16 5.63 15.26 29.95
CA TRP A 16 4.70 15.91 30.88
C TRP A 16 5.42 17.07 31.58
N THR A 17 4.76 18.22 31.70
CA THR A 17 5.23 19.39 32.46
C THR A 17 4.18 19.82 33.49
N ASP A 18 4.59 20.58 34.51
CA ASP A 18 3.77 20.95 35.68
C ASP A 18 2.50 21.76 35.32
N ASP A 19 2.50 22.45 34.17
CA ASP A 19 1.37 23.26 33.68
C ASP A 19 0.35 22.50 32.78
N GLY A 20 0.45 21.17 32.69
CA GLY A 20 -0.49 20.32 31.93
C GLY A 20 0.07 19.75 30.62
N PHE A 21 -0.82 19.12 29.84
CA PHE A 21 -0.49 18.40 28.60
C PHE A 21 0.06 19.34 27.53
N VAL A 22 1.34 19.21 27.17
CA VAL A 22 1.94 19.92 26.04
C VAL A 22 1.86 19.03 24.80
N ASP A 23 0.94 19.36 23.90
CA ASP A 23 0.94 18.78 22.56
C ASP A 23 2.11 19.39 21.77
N LEU A 24 3.15 18.60 21.56
CA LEU A 24 4.35 19.01 20.80
C LEU A 24 3.98 19.60 19.44
N MET A 25 2.88 19.12 18.82
CA MET A 25 2.42 19.67 17.55
C MET A 25 1.85 21.09 17.71
N GLU A 26 1.21 21.38 18.83
CA GLU A 26 0.67 22.71 19.14
C GLU A 26 1.78 23.73 19.39
N GLU A 27 2.87 23.32 20.06
CA GLU A 27 4.05 24.16 20.27
C GLU A 27 4.75 24.49 18.93
N ILE A 28 4.97 23.46 18.10
CA ILE A 28 5.54 23.63 16.74
C ILE A 28 4.65 24.57 15.91
N TYR A 29 3.34 24.38 15.96
CA TYR A 29 2.40 25.23 15.23
C TYR A 29 2.47 26.70 15.68
N LYS A 30 2.43 26.95 16.99
CA LYS A 30 2.51 28.32 17.56
C LYS A 30 3.83 28.99 17.24
N GLU A 31 4.93 28.24 17.27
CA GLU A 31 6.26 28.77 16.92
C GLU A 31 6.34 29.17 15.44
N SER A 32 5.86 28.31 14.53
CA SER A 32 5.80 28.62 13.09
C SER A 32 4.83 29.77 12.76
N GLU A 33 3.73 29.89 13.50
CA GLU A 33 2.79 31.01 13.38
C GLU A 33 3.43 32.33 13.83
N ALA A 34 4.13 32.34 14.97
CA ALA A 34 4.86 33.49 15.49
C ALA A 34 5.98 33.95 14.54
N LYS A 35 6.68 33.00 13.91
CA LYS A 35 7.69 33.26 12.87
C LYS A 35 7.07 33.76 11.54
N GLY A 36 5.74 33.69 11.41
CA GLY A 36 5.03 34.16 10.23
C GLY A 36 5.22 33.28 9.00
N GLU A 37 5.63 32.02 9.18
CA GLU A 37 5.92 31.08 8.09
C GLU A 37 4.69 30.81 7.21
N PHE A 38 3.48 30.94 7.77
CA PHE A 38 2.22 30.80 7.04
C PHE A 38 1.77 32.07 6.28
N ARG A 39 2.51 33.19 6.38
CA ARG A 39 2.13 34.44 5.71
C ARG A 39 2.33 34.38 4.20
N ASN A 40 3.41 33.75 3.73
CA ASN A 40 3.78 33.68 2.31
C ASN A 40 3.82 32.24 1.78
N LEU A 41 2.74 31.48 2.02
CA LEU A 41 2.64 30.13 1.48
C LEU A 41 2.43 30.17 -0.05
N PRO A 42 3.14 29.32 -0.81
CA PRO A 42 2.93 29.21 -2.24
C PRO A 42 1.49 28.77 -2.52
N GLY A 43 0.73 29.62 -3.21
CA GLY A 43 -0.67 29.35 -3.54
C GLY A 43 -1.72 29.93 -2.57
N LYS A 44 -1.30 30.65 -1.52
CA LYS A 44 -2.22 31.33 -0.61
C LYS A 44 -3.10 32.33 -1.35
N GLY A 45 -4.42 32.20 -1.22
CA GLY A 45 -5.41 33.08 -1.86
C GLY A 45 -5.62 32.83 -3.36
N LYS A 46 -4.94 31.85 -3.97
CA LYS A 46 -5.20 31.45 -5.36
C LYS A 46 -6.33 30.41 -5.40
N PRO A 47 -7.19 30.44 -6.42
CA PRO A 47 -8.19 29.39 -6.60
C PRO A 47 -7.50 28.03 -6.77
N ILE A 48 -8.08 27.00 -6.15
CA ILE A 48 -7.57 25.63 -6.29
C ILE A 48 -7.61 25.25 -7.78
N PRO A 49 -6.49 24.75 -8.35
CA PRO A 49 -6.47 24.38 -9.76
C PRO A 49 -7.51 23.29 -10.03
N LYS A 50 -8.29 23.43 -11.10
CA LYS A 50 -9.37 22.50 -11.46
C LYS A 50 -8.90 21.04 -11.55
N ARG A 51 -7.66 20.81 -12.01
CA ARG A 51 -7.02 19.48 -12.02
C ARG A 51 -6.95 18.80 -10.66
N ALA A 52 -6.78 19.56 -9.57
CA ALA A 52 -6.76 19.01 -8.21
C ALA A 52 -8.18 18.66 -7.70
N LEU A 53 -9.21 19.20 -8.34
CA LEU A 53 -10.62 18.90 -8.08
C LEU A 53 -11.16 17.80 -9.02
N GLU A 54 -10.47 17.55 -10.13
CA GLU A 54 -10.79 16.54 -11.13
C GLU A 54 -10.04 15.24 -10.81
N GLY A 55 -10.71 14.35 -10.08
CA GLY A 55 -10.23 13.00 -9.78
C GLY A 55 -10.29 12.64 -8.30
N ASP A 56 -10.04 11.38 -8.00
CA ASP A 56 -9.98 10.89 -6.63
C ASP A 56 -8.72 11.48 -5.95
N LEU A 57 -8.88 12.31 -4.92
CA LEU A 57 -7.78 12.94 -4.16
C LEU A 57 -6.62 11.97 -3.82
N PRO A 58 -6.88 10.70 -3.42
CA PRO A 58 -5.83 9.72 -3.18
C PRO A 58 -4.96 9.46 -4.42
N HIS A 59 -5.59 9.39 -5.60
CA HIS A 59 -4.90 9.17 -6.87
C HIS A 59 -3.96 10.32 -7.21
N HIS A 60 -4.40 11.56 -6.95
CA HIS A 60 -3.62 12.77 -7.22
C HIS A 60 -2.42 12.91 -6.26
N ILE A 61 -2.56 12.49 -5.00
CA ILE A 61 -1.46 12.48 -4.02
C ILE A 61 -0.41 11.43 -4.38
N LEU A 62 -0.85 10.21 -4.75
CA LEU A 62 0.06 9.11 -5.09
C LEU A 62 0.83 9.38 -6.39
N HIS A 63 0.15 9.93 -7.41
CA HIS A 63 0.79 10.33 -8.66
C HIS A 63 1.82 11.46 -8.43
N ASN A 64 1.48 12.46 -7.60
CA ASN A 64 2.40 13.57 -7.30
C ASN A 64 3.61 13.14 -6.46
N ALA A 65 3.47 12.11 -5.63
CA ALA A 65 4.56 11.56 -4.82
C ALA A 65 5.50 10.63 -5.60
N ASN A 66 5.22 10.35 -6.88
CA ASN A 66 5.95 9.38 -7.71
C ASN A 66 6.02 7.97 -7.08
N CYS A 67 5.08 7.66 -6.17
CA CYS A 67 5.02 6.42 -5.42
C CYS A 67 3.97 5.50 -6.04
N LEU A 68 4.41 4.37 -6.60
CA LEU A 68 3.51 3.28 -6.98
C LEU A 68 2.80 2.77 -5.72
N PRO A 69 1.46 2.71 -5.70
CA PRO A 69 0.73 2.13 -4.57
C PRO A 69 1.21 0.70 -4.30
N PRO A 70 1.28 0.25 -3.03
CA PRO A 70 1.75 -1.08 -2.69
C PRO A 70 1.01 -2.22 -3.42
N TRP A 71 -0.31 -2.05 -3.62
CA TRP A 71 -1.12 -3.02 -4.35
C TRP A 71 -0.74 -3.15 -5.83
N LEU A 72 -0.26 -2.07 -6.46
CA LEU A 72 0.15 -2.08 -7.86
C LEU A 72 1.52 -2.74 -8.05
N GLN A 73 2.41 -2.58 -7.08
CA GLN A 73 3.68 -3.34 -7.04
C GLN A 73 3.39 -4.84 -6.90
N LEU A 74 2.50 -5.20 -5.96
CA LEU A 74 2.09 -6.58 -5.74
C LEU A 74 1.39 -7.18 -6.97
N GLN A 75 0.65 -6.38 -7.74
CA GLN A 75 0.05 -6.81 -8.99
C GLN A 75 1.10 -7.22 -10.03
N HIS A 76 2.19 -6.45 -10.17
CA HIS A 76 3.29 -6.81 -11.08
C HIS A 76 3.98 -8.09 -10.62
N GLU A 77 4.28 -8.21 -9.32
CA GLU A 77 4.88 -9.44 -8.78
C GLU A 77 4.02 -10.68 -9.05
N ILE A 78 2.70 -10.59 -8.81
CA ILE A 78 1.78 -11.70 -9.05
C ILE A 78 1.77 -12.08 -10.54
N ARG A 79 1.74 -11.10 -11.45
CA ARG A 79 1.76 -11.35 -12.89
C ARG A 79 3.03 -12.11 -13.30
N ASP A 80 4.18 -11.65 -12.83
CA ASP A 80 5.47 -12.23 -13.20
C ASP A 80 5.60 -13.67 -12.63
N GLU A 81 5.13 -13.92 -11.40
CA GLU A 81 5.10 -15.28 -10.83
C GLU A 81 4.12 -16.22 -11.53
N ILE A 82 2.97 -15.72 -12.00
CA ILE A 82 2.04 -16.52 -12.81
C ILE A 82 2.70 -16.93 -14.12
N GLU A 83 3.44 -16.03 -14.77
CA GLU A 83 4.18 -16.34 -15.99
C GLU A 83 5.22 -17.44 -15.77
N GLU A 84 5.98 -17.37 -14.66
CA GLU A 84 6.92 -18.43 -14.30
C GLU A 84 6.22 -19.78 -14.11
N VAL A 85 5.06 -19.82 -13.46
CA VAL A 85 4.28 -21.05 -13.27
C VAL A 85 3.79 -21.62 -14.60
N VAL A 86 3.36 -20.77 -15.54
CA VAL A 86 2.97 -21.21 -16.90
C VAL A 86 4.16 -21.84 -17.62
N GLN A 87 5.35 -21.22 -17.55
CA GLN A 87 6.56 -21.78 -18.15
C GLN A 87 7.00 -23.11 -17.49
N LEU A 88 6.81 -23.26 -16.17
CA LEU A 88 7.10 -24.51 -15.46
C LEU A 88 6.15 -25.64 -15.86
N LEU A 89 4.89 -25.32 -16.13
CA LEU A 89 3.90 -26.28 -16.62
C LEU A 89 4.26 -26.78 -18.03
N GLU A 90 4.69 -25.89 -18.92
CA GLU A 90 5.14 -26.26 -20.28
C GLU A 90 6.36 -27.19 -20.25
N LYS A 91 7.28 -26.96 -19.31
CA LYS A 91 8.50 -27.77 -19.13
C LYS A 91 8.27 -29.10 -18.37
N GLN A 92 7.02 -29.44 -18.03
CA GLN A 92 6.66 -30.61 -17.22
C GLN A 92 7.48 -30.72 -15.92
N ALA A 93 7.68 -29.60 -15.23
CA ALA A 93 8.39 -29.56 -13.96
C ALA A 93 7.64 -30.34 -12.86
N ASP A 94 8.32 -30.58 -11.72
CA ASP A 94 7.74 -31.30 -10.58
C ASP A 94 6.41 -30.67 -10.13
N ARG A 95 5.36 -31.50 -10.16
CA ARG A 95 3.99 -31.11 -9.79
C ARG A 95 3.89 -30.58 -8.37
N LYS A 96 4.71 -31.09 -7.44
CA LYS A 96 4.70 -30.62 -6.05
C LYS A 96 5.20 -29.18 -5.95
N ARG A 97 6.20 -28.82 -6.75
CA ARG A 97 6.75 -27.46 -6.82
C ARG A 97 5.73 -26.50 -7.42
N ILE A 98 5.06 -26.90 -8.51
CA ILE A 98 4.02 -26.08 -9.16
C ILE A 98 2.87 -25.77 -8.19
N LEU A 99 2.38 -26.77 -7.45
CA LEU A 99 1.32 -26.58 -6.46
C LEU A 99 1.75 -25.62 -5.33
N GLY A 100 2.98 -25.75 -4.84
CA GLY A 100 3.52 -24.84 -3.83
C GLY A 100 3.62 -23.39 -4.31
N ASN A 101 4.03 -23.18 -5.57
CA ASN A 101 4.06 -21.84 -6.17
C ASN A 101 2.64 -21.26 -6.31
N ILE A 102 1.67 -22.06 -6.75
CA ILE A 102 0.26 -21.65 -6.86
C ILE A 102 -0.30 -21.21 -5.49
N ASP A 103 -0.01 -21.95 -4.43
CA ASP A 103 -0.45 -21.61 -3.08
C ASP A 103 0.16 -20.29 -2.60
N ALA A 104 1.45 -20.05 -2.89
CA ALA A 104 2.13 -18.81 -2.58
C ALA A 104 1.51 -17.61 -3.32
N ILE A 105 1.27 -17.76 -4.63
CA ILE A 105 0.61 -16.73 -5.44
C ILE A 105 -0.80 -16.44 -4.90
N ASN A 106 -1.57 -17.47 -4.56
CA ASN A 106 -2.91 -17.31 -3.98
C ASN A 106 -2.90 -16.55 -2.64
N GLN A 107 -1.84 -16.68 -1.83
CA GLN A 107 -1.67 -15.86 -0.64
C GLN A 107 -1.45 -14.38 -1.00
N LYS A 108 -0.63 -14.10 -2.02
CA LYS A 108 -0.40 -12.74 -2.52
C LYS A 108 -1.69 -12.14 -3.11
N ILE A 109 -2.46 -12.90 -3.87
CA ILE A 109 -3.77 -12.46 -4.41
C ILE A 109 -4.72 -12.04 -3.28
N ARG A 110 -4.75 -12.79 -2.17
CA ARG A 110 -5.55 -12.40 -1.00
C ARG A 110 -5.08 -11.08 -0.39
N GLN A 111 -3.77 -10.86 -0.27
CA GLN A 111 -3.22 -9.60 0.21
C GLN A 111 -3.53 -8.44 -0.73
N TYR A 112 -3.40 -8.66 -2.04
CA TYR A 112 -3.78 -7.71 -3.08
C TYR A 112 -5.25 -7.31 -2.95
N ASN A 113 -6.16 -8.29 -2.84
CA ASN A 113 -7.60 -8.04 -2.70
C ASN A 113 -7.98 -7.24 -1.44
N GLN A 114 -7.18 -7.32 -0.37
CA GLN A 114 -7.37 -6.54 0.86
C GLN A 114 -6.91 -5.09 0.73
N GLN A 115 -5.92 -4.83 -0.13
CA GLN A 115 -5.36 -3.49 -0.36
C GLN A 115 -6.05 -2.76 -1.51
N CYS A 116 -6.79 -3.49 -2.33
CA CYS A 116 -7.39 -2.96 -3.53
C CYS A 116 -8.56 -2.00 -3.20
N PRO A 117 -8.62 -0.79 -3.80
CA PRO A 117 -9.63 0.22 -3.44
C PRO A 117 -11.08 -0.19 -3.71
N GLY A 118 -11.35 -1.12 -4.63
CA GLY A 118 -12.71 -1.51 -5.01
C GLY A 118 -12.87 -2.98 -5.39
N SER A 119 -14.04 -3.54 -5.11
CA SER A 119 -14.36 -4.95 -5.38
C SER A 119 -14.25 -5.34 -6.86
N PHE A 120 -14.41 -4.39 -7.78
CA PHE A 120 -14.29 -4.62 -9.22
C PHE A 120 -12.84 -4.89 -9.68
N MET A 121 -11.85 -4.51 -8.87
CA MET A 121 -10.43 -4.73 -9.16
C MET A 121 -9.88 -6.00 -8.49
N GLN A 122 -10.69 -6.66 -7.65
CA GLN A 122 -10.32 -7.91 -7.01
C GLN A 122 -10.17 -9.04 -8.03
N LYS A 123 -9.23 -9.94 -7.77
CA LYS A 123 -8.92 -11.06 -8.66
C LYS A 123 -9.23 -12.39 -7.98
N GLY A 124 -9.65 -13.37 -8.77
CA GLY A 124 -9.93 -14.72 -8.30
C GLY A 124 -8.64 -15.52 -8.02
N PRO A 125 -8.72 -16.59 -7.22
CA PRO A 125 -7.59 -17.48 -7.00
C PRO A 125 -7.22 -18.24 -8.28
N ILE A 126 -5.95 -18.63 -8.38
CA ILE A 126 -5.41 -19.43 -9.46
C ILE A 126 -5.33 -20.93 -9.08
N SER A 127 -5.46 -21.80 -10.07
CA SER A 127 -5.29 -23.25 -10.00
C SER A 127 -4.59 -23.73 -11.27
N VAL A 128 -4.12 -24.99 -11.29
CA VAL A 128 -3.40 -25.55 -12.46
C VAL A 128 -4.27 -25.50 -13.72
N GLU A 129 -5.57 -25.67 -13.57
CA GLU A 129 -6.55 -25.72 -14.65
C GLU A 129 -6.91 -24.33 -15.19
N ASN A 130 -6.86 -23.30 -14.33
CA ASN A 130 -7.32 -21.96 -14.68
C ASN A 130 -6.19 -20.94 -14.89
N VAL A 131 -4.94 -21.31 -14.64
CA VAL A 131 -3.79 -20.38 -14.60
C VAL A 131 -3.63 -19.58 -15.90
N GLN A 132 -3.86 -20.22 -17.05
CA GLN A 132 -3.78 -19.55 -18.36
C GLN A 132 -4.89 -18.53 -18.59
N GLU A 133 -6.12 -18.83 -18.14
CA GLU A 133 -7.24 -17.89 -18.25
C GLU A 133 -7.07 -16.73 -17.27
N GLN A 134 -6.59 -17.01 -16.06
CA GLN A 134 -6.32 -16.00 -15.06
C GLN A 134 -5.18 -15.08 -15.51
N TYR A 135 -4.09 -15.60 -16.10
CA TYR A 135 -2.98 -14.78 -16.59
C TYR A 135 -3.47 -13.68 -17.54
N LYS A 136 -4.40 -13.98 -18.45
CA LYS A 136 -5.02 -12.98 -19.35
C LYS A 136 -5.79 -11.87 -18.64
N LYS A 137 -6.19 -12.09 -17.39
CA LYS A 137 -6.86 -11.08 -16.54
C LYS A 137 -5.84 -10.23 -15.77
N TRP A 138 -4.57 -10.62 -15.74
CA TRP A 138 -3.47 -9.92 -15.07
C TRP A 138 -2.55 -9.16 -16.03
N VAL A 139 -2.57 -9.50 -17.33
CA VAL A 139 -1.97 -8.75 -18.45
C VAL A 139 -2.94 -7.67 -18.94
#